data_AF-A0A8H4JAQ6-F1
#
_entry.id   AF-A0A8H4JAQ6-F1
#
_cell.length_a   1.000
_cell.length_b   1.000
_cell.length_c   1.000
_cell.angle_alpha   90.00
_cell.angle_beta   90.00
_cell.angle_gamma   90.00
#
_symmetry.space_group_name_H-M   'P 1'
#
loop_
_entity.id
_entity.type
_entity.pdbx_description
1 polymer ?
#
loop_
_entity_poly.entity_id
_entity_poly.type
_entity_poly.pdbx_seq_one_letter_code
_entity_poly.pdbx_strand_id
1 'polypeptide(L)' 'MNLLEFLTGSTSTTYGAKRAALGYTSPFTVGYVEVGNEDYLNGGTNSYYSYRFMPFITQSGTSTPT' A
#
# COMPACT_ATOMS: atom_id res chain seq x y z
N MET A 1 5.92 -4.06 2.36
CA MET A 1 5.10 -2.85 2.16
C MET A 1 5.81 -1.63 2.73
N ASN A 2 6.53 -0.86 1.91
CA ASN A 2 7.40 0.22 2.41
C ASN A 2 6.65 1.55 2.60
N LEU A 3 5.82 1.93 1.63
CA LEU A 3 5.09 3.21 1.67
C LEU A 3 3.97 3.20 2.71
N LEU A 4 3.19 2.13 2.78
CA LEU A 4 2.11 2.06 3.77
C LEU A 4 2.67 2.09 5.19
N GLU A 5 3.77 1.38 5.46
CA GLU A 5 4.47 1.45 6.75
C GLU A 5 5.05 2.86 7.02
N PHE A 6 5.61 3.52 6.01
CA PHE A 6 6.04 4.92 6.14
C PHE A 6 4.89 5.82 6.59
N LEU A 7 3.73 5.67 5.96
CA LEU A 7 2.57 6.51 6.24
C LEU A 7 1.91 6.18 7.58
N THR A 8 1.68 4.90 7.89
CA THR A 8 0.81 4.47 9.00
C THR A 8 1.55 3.79 10.16
N GLY A 9 2.80 3.38 9.96
CA GLY A 9 3.60 2.66 10.96
C GLY A 9 4.03 3.53 12.15
N SER A 10 4.26 2.89 13.29
CA SER A 10 4.82 3.56 14.48
C SER A 10 6.28 3.97 14.22
N THR A 11 6.80 4.90 15.02
CA THR A 11 8.19 5.34 14.93
C THR A 11 9.23 4.25 15.24
N SER A 12 8.79 3.11 15.78
CA SER A 12 9.63 1.94 16.05
C SER A 12 9.83 1.04 14.82
N THR A 13 9.08 1.25 13.73
CA THR A 13 9.25 0.47 12.51
C THR A 13 10.27 1.14 11.57
N THR A 14 10.84 0.38 10.64
CA THR A 14 11.88 0.87 9.72
C THR A 14 11.46 2.13 8.96
N TYR A 15 10.25 2.13 8.38
CA TYR A 15 9.77 3.25 7.59
C TYR A 15 9.03 4.31 8.42
N GLY A 16 8.42 3.94 9.54
CA GLY A 16 7.87 4.93 10.48
C GLY A 16 8.96 5.76 11.16
N ALA A 17 10.13 5.16 11.43
CA ALA A 17 11.32 5.89 11.89
C ALA A 17 11.82 6.90 10.84
N LYS A 18 11.81 6.52 9.55
CA LYS A 18 12.16 7.44 8.44
C LYS A 18 11.18 8.60 8.34
N ARG A 19 9.88 8.36 8.47
CA ARG A 19 8.86 9.41 8.53
C ARG A 19 9.13 10.38 9.68
N ALA A 20 9.40 9.85 10.87
CA ALA A 20 9.72 10.65 12.05
C ALA A 20 11.00 11.49 11.89
N ALA A 21 12.05 10.94 11.27
CA ALA A 21 13.30 11.66 10.99
C ALA A 21 13.12 12.85 10.04
N LEU A 22 12.04 12.88 9.25
CA LEU A 22 11.66 14.02 8.40
C LEU A 22 10.80 15.06 9.12
N GLY A 23 10.56 14.90 10.43
CA GLY A 23 9.77 15.80 11.26
C GLY A 23 8.30 15.39 11.45
N TYR A 24 7.87 14.26 10.87
CA TYR A 24 6.49 13.78 10.94
C TYR A 24 6.38 12.59 11.91
N THR A 25 6.36 12.88 13.21
CA THR A 25 6.38 11.83 14.25
C THR A 25 5.08 11.03 14.30
N SER A 26 3.93 11.68 14.16
CA SER A 26 2.63 11.02 14.12
C SER A 26 2.38 10.30 12.79
N PRO A 27 1.77 9.09 12.81
CA PRO A 27 1.28 8.44 11.60
C PRO A 27 0.20 9.26 10.89
N PHE A 28 0.12 9.13 9.57
CA PHE A 28 -0.96 9.68 8.77
C PHE A 28 -2.19 8.76 8.81
N THR A 29 -3.38 9.35 8.81
CA THR A 29 -4.62 8.62 8.58
C THR A 29 -4.79 8.37 7.09
N VAL A 30 -4.77 7.09 6.69
CA VAL A 30 -5.01 6.66 5.31
C VAL A 30 -6.29 5.83 5.29
N GLY A 31 -7.39 6.42 4.80
CA GLY A 31 -8.69 5.75 4.72
C GLY A 31 -8.87 4.90 3.46
N TYR A 32 -8.13 5.22 2.39
CA TYR A 32 -8.26 4.57 1.09
C TYR A 32 -6.88 4.41 0.44
N VAL A 33 -6.69 3.30 -0.26
CA VAL A 33 -5.50 3.01 -1.05
C VAL A 33 -5.98 2.58 -2.43
N GLU A 34 -5.56 3.32 -3.46
CA GLU A 34 -5.66 2.87 -4.84
C GLU A 34 -4.48 1.95 -5.16
N VAL A 35 -4.76 0.85 -5.84
CA VAL A 35 -3.74 -0.08 -6.33
C VAL A 35 -3.71 0.06 -7.84
N GLY A 36 -2.57 0.45 -8.40
CA GLY A 36 -2.45 0.70 -9.84
C GLY A 36 -3.00 2.06 -10.27
N ASN A 37 -3.22 2.20 -11.57
CA ASN A 37 -3.85 3.33 -12.24
C ASN A 37 -4.22 2.87 -13.65
N GLU A 38 -5.48 3.00 -14.04
CA GLU A 38 -5.95 2.72 -15.42
C GLU A 38 -5.49 1.36 -15.99
N ASP A 39 -5.54 0.30 -15.18
CA ASP A 39 -5.07 -1.04 -15.53
C ASP A 39 -5.86 -1.75 -16.64
N TYR A 40 -6.90 -1.11 -17.14
CA TYR A 40 -7.60 -1.52 -18.35
C TYR A 40 -6.89 -1.08 -19.64
N LEU A 41 -6.00 -0.08 -19.59
CA LEU A 41 -5.31 0.42 -20.77
C LEU A 41 -4.63 -0.73 -21.54
N ASN A 42 -4.89 -0.77 -22.84
CA ASN A 42 -4.38 -1.80 -23.76
C ASN A 42 -4.73 -3.25 -23.36
N GLY A 43 -5.85 -3.46 -22.64
CA GLY A 43 -6.30 -4.79 -22.25
C GLY A 43 -5.49 -5.44 -21.12
N GLY A 44 -4.79 -4.64 -20.30
CA GLY A 44 -3.91 -5.10 -19.21
C GLY A 44 -4.61 -5.79 -18.02
N THR A 45 -5.93 -5.85 -18.00
CA THR A 45 -6.74 -6.27 -16.85
C THR A 45 -6.35 -7.65 -16.29
N ASN A 46 -6.17 -8.65 -17.15
CA ASN A 46 -5.88 -10.02 -16.70
C ASN A 46 -4.50 -10.15 -16.04
N SER A 47 -3.47 -9.52 -16.60
CA SER A 47 -2.12 -9.54 -16.02
C SER A 47 -2.04 -8.68 -14.77
N TYR A 48 -2.76 -7.55 -14.74
CA TYR A 48 -2.90 -6.72 -13.56
C TYR A 48 -3.47 -7.50 -12.37
N TYR A 49 -4.62 -8.17 -12.57
CA TYR A 49 -5.28 -8.91 -11.49
C TYR A 49 -4.40 -10.04 -10.95
N SER A 50 -3.83 -10.86 -11.84
CA SER A 50 -3.08 -12.06 -11.46
C SER A 50 -1.70 -11.78 -10.86
N TYR A 51 -0.97 -10.77 -11.37
CA TYR A 51 0.42 -10.54 -10.97
C TYR A 51 0.65 -9.29 -10.10
N ARG A 52 -0.28 -8.32 -10.07
CA ARG A 52 -0.12 -7.09 -9.26
C ARG A 52 -1.16 -7.00 -8.16
N PHE A 53 -2.44 -7.01 -8.52
CA PHE A 53 -3.52 -6.75 -7.55
C PHE A 53 -3.61 -7.85 -6.50
N MET A 54 -3.68 -9.12 -6.89
CA MET A 54 -3.77 -10.24 -5.94
C MET A 54 -2.59 -10.32 -4.97
N PRO A 55 -1.33 -10.26 -5.43
CA PRO A 55 -0.19 -10.23 -4.51
C PRO A 55 -0.22 -9.02 -3.57
N PHE A 56 -0.64 -7.84 -4.06
CA PHE A 56 -0.74 -6.64 -3.24
C PHE A 56 -1.75 -6.81 -2.10
N ILE A 57 -3.00 -7.20 -2.41
CA ILE A 57 -4.05 -7.35 -1.39
C ILE A 57 -3.76 -8.48 -0.40
N THR A 58 -3.09 -9.55 -0.87
CA THR A 58 -2.65 -10.66 -0.02
C THR A 58 -1.60 -10.18 0.98
N GLN A 59 -0.62 -9.39 0.52
CA GLN A 59 0.43 -8.86 1.40
C GLN A 59 -0.06 -7.77 2.36
N SER A 60 -1.11 -7.02 2.01
CA SER A 60 -1.72 -6.03 2.91
C SER A 60 -2.66 -6.64 3.95
N GLY A 61 -2.88 -7.97 3.95
CA GLY A 61 -3.78 -8.64 4.89
C GLY A 61 -5.27 -8.33 4.65
N THR A 62 -5.59 -7.70 3.52
CA THR A 62 -6.97 -7.45 3.10
C THR A 62 -7.49 -8.70 2.39
N SER A 63 -8.35 -9.45 3.05
CA SER A 63 -9.07 -10.57 2.42
C SER A 63 -10.08 -10.04 1.38
N THR A 64 -10.26 -10.79 0.30
CA THR A 64 -11.27 -10.50 -0.73
C THR A 64 -12.66 -10.42 -0.10
N PRO A 65 -13.46 -9.37 -0.37
CA PRO A 65 -14.90 -9.43 -0.14
C PRO A 65 -15.47 -10.56 -1.02
N THR A 66 -16.21 -11.48 -0.41
CA THR A 66 -17.02 -12.49 -1.10
C THR A 66 -18.14 -11.85 -1.89
#